data_AF-A0A259NBZ0-F1
#
_entry.id   AF-A0A259NBZ0-F1
#
_cell.length_a   1.000
_cell.length_b   1.000
_cell.length_c   1.000
_cell.angle_alpha   90.00
_cell.angle_beta   90.00
_cell.angle_gamma   90.00
#
_symmetry.space_group_name_H-M   'P 1'
#
loop_
_entity.id
_entity.type
_entity.pdbx_description
1 polymer ?
#
loop_
_entity_poly.entity_id
_entity_poly.type
_entity_poly.pdbx_seq_one_letter_code
_entity_poly.pdbx_strand_id
1 'polypeptide(L)'
;MTLTQTRAIQGVTVGFIVNLLGDLLLGVNVEVYKGIATFNVLWMLDVFLLPFIVGYVTSLIYKKRGGRYVACLPPLLLRPLSYWYLHYVAHPVGDFFYQLNLYYWGPMLILVVESANFGGIIGEVKAGVFSKKRESAS
;
A
#
# COMPACT_ATOMS: atom_id res chain seq x y z
N MET A 1 25.39 -0.09 -5.74
CA MET A 1 24.05 -0.46 -5.23
C MET A 1 24.06 -1.96 -4.95
N THR A 2 23.65 -2.43 -3.77
CA THR A 2 23.67 -3.87 -3.44
C THR A 2 22.49 -4.58 -4.10
N LEU A 3 22.62 -5.87 -4.45
CA LEU A 3 21.54 -6.68 -5.03
C LEU A 3 20.24 -6.64 -4.21
N THR A 4 20.37 -6.54 -2.89
CA THR A 4 19.25 -6.37 -1.95
C THR A 4 18.51 -5.05 -2.16
N GLN A 5 19.25 -3.94 -2.29
CA GLN A 5 18.68 -2.61 -2.51
C GLN A 5 18.01 -2.53 -3.88
N THR A 6 18.61 -3.13 -4.92
CA THR A 6 18.00 -3.16 -6.25
C THR A 6 16.65 -3.89 -6.25
N ARG A 7 16.56 -5.05 -5.58
CA ARG A 7 15.29 -5.79 -5.46
C ARG A 7 14.26 -5.08 -4.59
N ALA A 8 14.70 -4.39 -3.55
CA ALA A 8 13.81 -3.56 -2.74
C ALA A 8 13.19 -2.45 -3.58
N ILE A 9 14.03 -1.70 -4.32
CA ILE A 9 13.56 -0.62 -5.18
C ILE A 9 12.63 -1.17 -6.26
N GLN A 10 13.01 -2.26 -6.94
CA GLN A 10 12.13 -2.91 -7.92
C GLN A 10 10.78 -3.33 -7.32
N GLY A 11 10.79 -3.95 -6.14
CA GLY A 11 9.55 -4.38 -5.47
C GLY A 11 8.66 -3.20 -5.08
N VAL A 12 9.24 -2.11 -4.59
CA VAL A 12 8.50 -0.88 -4.26
C VAL A 12 7.97 -0.22 -5.52
N THR A 13 8.77 -0.08 -6.56
CA THR A 13 8.35 0.51 -7.84
C THR A 13 7.22 -0.27 -8.48
N VAL A 14 7.34 -1.60 -8.55
CA VAL A 14 6.27 -2.45 -9.10
C VAL A 14 5.02 -2.37 -8.23
N GLY A 15 5.16 -2.45 -6.91
CA GLY A 15 4.03 -2.28 -5.98
C GLY A 15 3.33 -0.93 -6.14
N PHE A 16 4.10 0.14 -6.33
CA PHE A 16 3.58 1.49 -6.54
C PHE A 16 2.79 1.58 -7.85
N ILE A 17 3.32 1.00 -8.93
CA ILE A 17 2.62 0.95 -10.22
C ILE A 17 1.33 0.13 -10.11
N VAL A 18 1.37 -1.04 -9.46
CA VAL A 18 0.17 -1.88 -9.25
C VAL A 18 -0.88 -1.12 -8.43
N ASN A 19 -0.46 -0.42 -7.38
CA ASN A 19 -1.37 0.36 -6.55
C ASN A 19 -2.00 1.51 -7.35
N LEU A 20 -1.18 2.28 -8.07
CA LEU A 20 -1.66 3.38 -8.91
C LEU A 20 -2.63 2.91 -10.00
N LEU A 21 -2.34 1.79 -10.67
CA LEU A 21 -3.25 1.21 -11.66
C LEU A 21 -4.53 0.69 -11.01
N GLY A 22 -4.44 0.10 -9.82
CA GLY A 22 -5.60 -0.34 -9.05
C GLY A 22 -6.51 0.82 -8.66
N ASP A 23 -5.94 1.90 -8.14
CA ASP A 23 -6.66 3.14 -7.81
C ASP A 23 -7.36 3.71 -9.06
N LEU A 24 -6.65 3.75 -10.20
CA LEU A 24 -7.21 4.21 -11.48
C LEU A 24 -8.35 3.30 -12.00
N LEU A 25 -8.23 1.99 -11.84
CA LEU A 25 -9.25 1.03 -12.27
C LEU A 25 -10.50 1.05 -11.38
N LEU A 26 -10.33 1.20 -10.07
CA LEU A 26 -11.43 1.28 -9.12
C LEU A 26 -12.11 2.65 -9.19
N GLY A 27 -11.36 3.72 -9.52
CA GLY A 27 -11.88 5.08 -9.64
C GLY A 27 -12.43 5.63 -8.33
N VAL A 28 -12.01 5.08 -7.20
CA VAL A 28 -12.45 5.48 -5.87
C VAL A 28 -11.41 6.39 -5.26
N ASN A 29 -11.84 7.57 -4.82
CA ASN A 29 -11.01 8.46 -4.01
C ASN A 29 -11.21 8.14 -2.53
N VAL A 30 -10.52 7.11 -2.04
CA VAL A 30 -10.63 6.65 -0.64
C VAL A 30 -10.21 7.73 0.37
N GLU A 31 -9.40 8.70 -0.06
CA GLU A 31 -8.93 9.83 0.72
C GLU A 31 -10.05 10.81 1.09
N VAL A 32 -11.14 10.86 0.32
CA VAL A 32 -12.22 11.83 0.47
C VAL A 32 -13.41 11.19 1.19
N TYR A 33 -13.70 11.70 2.39
CA TYR A 33 -14.90 11.31 3.13
C TYR A 33 -16.13 12.04 2.58
N LYS A 34 -17.17 11.28 2.22
CA LYS A 34 -18.44 11.77 1.64
C LYS A 34 -19.66 11.31 2.46
N GLY A 35 -19.46 10.95 3.73
CA GLY A 35 -20.50 10.36 4.59
C GLY A 35 -20.52 8.83 4.51
N ILE A 36 -21.61 8.21 5.00
CA ILE A 36 -21.71 6.75 5.09
C ILE A 36 -21.66 6.03 3.73
N ALA A 37 -22.05 6.72 2.66
CA ALA A 37 -21.96 6.22 1.29
C ALA A 37 -20.52 6.00 0.79
N THR A 38 -19.52 6.54 1.51
CA THR A 38 -18.10 6.25 1.26
C THR A 38 -17.78 4.77 1.42
N PHE A 39 -18.39 4.09 2.39
CA PHE A 39 -18.10 2.69 2.71
C PHE A 39 -18.85 1.71 1.81
N ASN A 40 -18.60 1.78 0.50
CA ASN A 40 -19.15 0.86 -0.48
C ASN A 40 -18.16 -0.28 -0.78
N VAL A 41 -18.60 -1.25 -1.59
CA VAL A 41 -17.79 -2.42 -1.95
C VAL A 41 -16.48 -2.02 -2.65
N LEU A 42 -16.51 -1.04 -3.56
CA LEU A 42 -15.31 -0.60 -4.25
C LEU A 42 -14.29 0.04 -3.29
N TRP A 43 -14.77 0.83 -2.33
CA TRP A 43 -13.94 1.34 -1.24
C TRP A 43 -13.31 0.22 -0.42
N MET A 44 -14.07 -0.85 -0.09
CA MET A 44 -13.50 -1.99 0.63
C MET A 44 -12.44 -2.72 -0.19
N LEU A 45 -12.65 -2.88 -1.50
CA LEU A 45 -11.65 -3.48 -2.39
C LEU A 45 -10.37 -2.63 -2.45
N ASP A 46 -10.51 -1.31 -2.50
CA ASP A 46 -9.39 -0.38 -2.54
C ASP A 46 -8.63 -0.29 -1.21
N VAL A 47 -9.32 -0.40 -0.07
CA VAL A 47 -8.68 -0.34 1.25
C VAL A 47 -8.06 -1.66 1.68
N PHE A 48 -8.65 -2.81 1.30
CA PHE A 48 -8.21 -4.12 1.77
C PHE A 48 -7.57 -4.97 0.68
N LEU A 49 -8.28 -5.22 -0.42
CA LEU A 49 -7.84 -6.19 -1.43
C LEU A 49 -6.67 -5.67 -2.27
N LEU A 50 -6.76 -4.45 -2.76
CA LEU A 50 -5.70 -3.86 -3.58
C LEU A 50 -4.37 -3.74 -2.80
N PRO A 51 -4.33 -3.20 -1.56
CA PRO A 51 -3.10 -3.08 -0.80
C PRO A 51 -2.54 -4.46 -0.43
N PHE A 52 -3.41 -5.44 -0.15
CA PHE A 52 -3.00 -6.83 0.01
C PHE A 52 -2.28 -7.37 -1.21
N ILE A 53 -2.83 -7.20 -2.42
CA ILE A 53 -2.20 -7.64 -3.67
C ILE A 53 -0.87 -6.92 -3.88
N VAL A 54 -0.84 -5.60 -3.67
CA VAL A 54 0.37 -4.77 -3.75
C VAL A 54 1.46 -5.30 -2.83
N GLY A 55 1.14 -5.53 -1.56
CA GLY A 55 2.09 -6.03 -0.58
C GLY A 55 2.60 -7.43 -0.92
N TYR A 56 1.71 -8.31 -1.38
CA TYR A 56 2.07 -9.64 -1.86
C TYR A 56 3.04 -9.60 -3.04
N VAL A 57 2.77 -8.78 -4.07
CA VAL A 57 3.65 -8.62 -5.24
C VAL A 57 5.00 -8.02 -4.85
N THR A 58 5.01 -6.95 -4.04
CA THR A 58 6.25 -6.31 -3.59
C THR A 58 7.15 -7.27 -2.83
N SER A 59 6.58 -8.06 -1.91
CA SER A 59 7.34 -9.04 -1.13
C SER A 59 7.86 -10.22 -1.99
N LEU A 60 7.06 -10.68 -2.96
CA LEU A 60 7.47 -11.70 -3.93
C LEU A 60 8.65 -11.26 -4.82
N ILE A 61 8.79 -9.97 -5.10
CA ILE A 61 9.92 -9.42 -5.87
C ILE A 61 11.15 -9.27 -4.96
N TYR A 62 10.95 -8.83 -3.72
CA TYR A 62 12.03 -8.66 -2.75
C TYR A 62 12.72 -9.98 -2.39
N LYS A 63 11.95 -11.08 -2.22
CA LYS A 63 12.43 -12.46 -1.97
C LYS A 63 13.37 -12.61 -0.77
N LYS A 64 13.33 -11.67 0.18
CA LYS A 64 14.16 -11.67 1.39
C LYS A 64 13.30 -11.38 2.61
N ARG A 65 13.88 -11.65 3.78
CA ARG A 65 13.25 -11.41 5.08
C ARG A 65 13.06 -9.91 5.28
N GLY A 66 11.87 -9.50 5.72
CA GLY A 66 11.51 -8.10 5.89
C GLY A 66 10.83 -7.48 4.67
N GLY A 67 10.49 -8.28 3.64
CA GLY A 67 9.60 -7.90 2.56
C GLY A 67 8.24 -7.39 3.03
N ARG A 68 7.75 -7.82 4.21
CA ARG A 68 6.55 -7.25 4.84
C ARG A 68 6.67 -5.76 5.16
N TYR A 69 7.86 -5.28 5.56
CA TYR A 69 8.09 -3.87 5.82
C TYR A 69 8.22 -3.08 4.51
N VAL A 70 8.85 -3.68 3.50
CA VAL A 70 8.97 -3.11 2.15
C VAL A 70 7.60 -3.03 1.45
N ALA A 71 6.73 -4.00 1.70
CA ALA A 71 5.36 -4.07 1.20
C ALA A 71 4.46 -2.93 1.68
N CYS A 72 4.77 -2.32 2.82
CA CYS A 72 4.04 -1.15 3.32
C CYS A 72 4.41 0.15 2.60
N LEU A 73 5.58 0.21 1.96
CA LEU A 73 6.08 1.46 1.35
C LEU A 73 5.20 1.95 0.18
N PRO A 74 4.77 1.10 -0.77
CA PRO A 74 3.93 1.57 -1.88
C PRO A 74 2.65 2.29 -1.42
N PRO A 75 1.78 1.71 -0.55
CA PRO A 75 0.60 2.43 -0.09
C PRO A 75 0.95 3.62 0.81
N LEU A 76 1.98 3.51 1.65
CA LEU A 76 2.40 4.60 2.52
C LEU A 76 2.90 5.83 1.75
N LEU A 77 3.45 5.64 0.54
CA LEU A 77 3.86 6.74 -0.33
C LEU A 77 2.70 7.25 -1.19
N LEU A 78 1.91 6.34 -1.76
CA LEU A 78 0.87 6.72 -2.72
C LEU A 78 -0.32 7.42 -2.05
N ARG A 79 -0.76 6.97 -0.86
CA ARG A 79 -1.94 7.55 -0.19
C ARG A 79 -1.72 9.01 0.24
N PRO A 80 -0.60 9.41 0.87
CA PRO A 80 -0.32 10.83 1.13
C PRO A 80 -0.17 11.65 -0.15
N LEU A 81 0.41 11.08 -1.22
CA LEU A 81 0.56 11.77 -2.49
C LEU A 81 -0.79 12.01 -3.17
N SER A 82 -1.67 11.01 -3.19
CA SER A 82 -3.05 11.11 -3.67
C SER A 82 -3.83 12.15 -2.86
N TYR A 83 -3.71 12.09 -1.53
CA TYR A 83 -4.33 13.05 -0.63
C TYR A 83 -3.92 14.49 -0.95
N TRP A 84 -2.61 14.72 -1.12
CA TRP A 84 -2.07 16.01 -1.52
C TRP A 84 -2.64 16.45 -2.88
N TYR A 85 -2.59 15.59 -3.89
CA TYR A 85 -3.07 15.90 -5.23
C TYR A 85 -4.55 16.31 -5.24
N LEU A 86 -5.39 15.57 -4.53
CA LEU A 86 -6.82 15.83 -4.47
C LEU A 86 -7.15 17.18 -3.81
N HIS A 87 -6.46 17.53 -2.72
CA HIS A 87 -6.73 18.76 -1.96
C HIS A 87 -6.09 20.01 -2.55
N TYR A 88 -4.92 19.89 -3.20
CA TYR A 88 -4.19 21.05 -3.72
C TYR A 88 -4.32 21.27 -5.22
N VAL A 89 -4.60 20.22 -6.00
CA VAL A 89 -4.62 20.30 -7.47
C VAL A 89 -6.03 20.08 -8.02
N ALA A 90 -6.69 18.98 -7.63
CA ALA A 90 -7.97 18.60 -8.23
C ALA A 90 -9.16 19.41 -7.66
N HIS A 91 -9.17 19.66 -6.35
CA HIS A 91 -10.25 20.37 -5.66
C HIS A 91 -9.68 21.39 -4.65
N PRO A 92 -9.07 22.50 -5.12
CA PRO A 92 -8.53 23.52 -4.23
C PRO A 92 -9.67 24.28 -3.55
N VAL A 93 -10.10 23.83 -2.38
CA VAL A 93 -11.10 24.51 -1.56
C VAL A 93 -10.46 24.80 -0.21
N GLY A 94 -10.17 26.07 0.10
CA GLY A 94 -9.80 26.52 1.45
C GLY A 94 -8.57 25.89 2.12
N ASP A 95 -8.32 26.27 3.38
CA ASP A 95 -7.14 25.90 4.15
C ASP A 95 -7.05 24.38 4.43
N PHE A 96 -5.99 23.76 3.91
CA PHE A 96 -5.68 22.32 3.98
C PHE A 96 -5.84 21.71 5.38
N PHE A 97 -5.37 22.40 6.42
CA PHE A 97 -5.38 21.88 7.79
C PHE A 97 -6.78 21.73 8.38
N TYR A 98 -7.75 22.56 7.95
CA TYR A 98 -9.13 22.50 8.43
C TYR A 98 -9.98 21.48 7.66
N GLN A 99 -9.58 21.11 6.45
CA GLN A 99 -10.19 20.03 5.68
C GLN A 99 -9.51 18.68 5.88
N LEU A 100 -8.41 18.67 6.63
CA LEU A 100 -7.70 17.47 7.00
C LEU A 100 -8.59 16.64 7.92
N ASN A 101 -9.38 15.74 7.32
CA ASN A 101 -10.20 14.77 8.05
C ASN A 101 -9.30 13.67 8.63
N LEU A 102 -8.32 14.04 9.46
CA LEU A 102 -7.35 13.17 10.12
C LEU A 102 -8.02 12.01 10.85
N TYR A 103 -9.19 12.28 11.45
CA TYR A 103 -9.99 11.27 12.15
C TYR A 103 -10.45 10.13 11.23
N TYR A 104 -10.63 10.38 9.94
CA TYR A 104 -11.01 9.39 8.94
C TYR A 104 -9.78 8.87 8.19
N TRP A 105 -8.94 9.78 7.69
CA TRP A 105 -7.80 9.44 6.85
C TRP A 105 -6.72 8.66 7.62
N GLY A 106 -6.45 9.00 8.87
CA GLY A 106 -5.44 8.32 9.70
C GLY A 106 -5.75 6.82 9.87
N PRO A 107 -6.94 6.45 10.37
CA PRO A 107 -7.36 5.05 10.44
C PRO A 107 -7.40 4.37 9.07
N MET A 108 -7.85 5.06 8.01
CA MET A 108 -7.83 4.51 6.65
C MET A 108 -6.40 4.15 6.23
N LEU A 109 -5.43 5.05 6.43
CA LEU A 109 -4.03 4.81 6.10
C LEU A 109 -3.48 3.60 6.85
N ILE A 110 -3.81 3.46 8.14
CA ILE A 110 -3.43 2.29 8.95
C ILE A 110 -4.01 1.01 8.35
N LEU A 111 -5.29 0.98 7.98
CA LEU A 111 -5.93 -0.19 7.39
C LEU A 111 -5.28 -0.60 6.07
N VAL A 112 -4.97 0.37 5.20
CA VAL A 112 -4.28 0.12 3.92
C VAL A 112 -2.89 -0.46 4.17
N VAL A 113 -2.13 0.12 5.11
CA VAL A 113 -0.79 -0.35 5.47
C VAL A 113 -0.83 -1.75 6.06
N GLU A 114 -1.73 -2.03 6.99
CA GLU A 114 -1.87 -3.37 7.59
C GLU A 114 -2.34 -4.41 6.56
N SER A 115 -3.23 -4.04 5.65
CA SER A 115 -3.66 -4.93 4.55
C SER A 115 -2.49 -5.29 3.64
N ALA A 116 -1.63 -4.33 3.31
CA ALA A 116 -0.40 -4.57 2.56
C ALA A 116 0.63 -5.39 3.37
N ASN A 117 0.73 -5.18 4.68
CA ASN A 117 1.57 -5.98 5.56
C ASN A 117 1.15 -7.46 5.54
N PHE A 118 -0.16 -7.76 5.62
CA PHE A 118 -0.68 -9.13 5.49
C PHE A 118 -0.34 -9.76 4.15
N GLY A 119 -0.53 -9.03 3.04
CA GLY A 119 -0.12 -9.47 1.71
C GLY A 119 1.39 -9.75 1.65
N GLY A 120 2.19 -8.87 2.24
CA GLY A 120 3.64 -8.98 2.33
C GLY A 120 4.12 -10.22 3.09
N ILE A 121 3.47 -10.56 4.21
CA ILE A 121 3.73 -11.77 4.98
C ILE A 121 3.48 -13.02 4.12
N ILE A 122 2.34 -13.10 3.44
CA ILE A 122 2.01 -14.24 2.56
C ILE A 122 3.00 -14.31 1.39
N GLY A 123 3.40 -13.17 0.83
CA GLY A 123 4.43 -13.08 -0.21
C GLY A 123 5.78 -13.64 0.26
N GLU A 124 6.21 -13.32 1.48
CA GLU A 124 7.45 -13.86 2.06
C GLU A 124 7.40 -15.38 2.22
N VAL A 125 6.26 -15.90 2.71
CA VAL A 125 6.04 -17.34 2.89
C VAL A 125 6.15 -18.06 1.54
N LYS A 126 5.45 -17.55 0.52
CA LYS A 126 5.46 -18.15 -0.82
C LYS A 126 6.83 -18.04 -1.52
N ALA A 127 7.57 -16.96 -1.27
CA ALA A 127 8.93 -16.81 -1.77
C ALA A 127 9.94 -17.78 -1.13
N GLY A 128 9.52 -18.62 -0.16
CA GLY A 128 10.36 -19.65 0.46
C GLY A 128 11.42 -19.08 1.41
N VAL A 129 11.28 -17.82 1.84
CA VAL A 129 12.27 -17.12 2.68
C VAL A 129 12.48 -17.85 4.01
N PHE A 130 11.42 -18.44 4.58
CA PHE A 130 11.49 -19.17 5.84
C PHE A 130 12.09 -20.58 5.71
N SER A 131 12.09 -21.18 4.51
CA SER A 131 12.63 -22.53 4.30
C SER A 131 14.16 -22.55 4.24
N LYS A 132 14.79 -21.52 3.66
CA LYS A 132 16.25 -21.40 3.54
C LYS A 132 17.01 -21.37 4.87
N LYS A 133 16.35 -20.97 5.96
CA LYS A 133 16.96 -20.97 7.31
C LYS A 133 17.05 -22.38 7.90
N ARG A 134 16.18 -23.31 7.48
CA ARG A 134 16.14 -24.66 8.05
C ARG A 134 17.29 -25.54 7.55
N GLU A 135 17.78 -25.29 6.34
CA GLU A 135 18.94 -25.99 5.73
C GLU A 135 20.30 -25.42 6.17
N SER A 136 20.34 -24.19 6.68
CA SER A 136 21.59 -23.55 7.14
C SER A 136 21.84 -23.71 8.65
N ALA A 137 20.94 -24.41 9.34
CA ALA A 137 21.02 -24.70 10.77
C ALA A 137 21.05 -26.21 11.09
N SER A 138 21.20 -27.05 10.06
CA SER A 138 21.43 -28.51 10.12
C SER A 138 22.80 -28.83 9.53
#